data_AF-A0A0G0G2U4-F1
#
_entry.id   AF-A0A0G0G2U4-F1
#
_cell.length_a   1.000
_cell.length_b   1.000
_cell.length_c   1.000
_cell.angle_alpha   90.00
_cell.angle_beta   90.00
_cell.angle_gamma   90.00
#
_symmetry.space_group_name_H-M   'P 1'
#
loop_
_entity.id
_entity.type
_entity.pdbx_description
1 polymer ?
#
loop_
_entity_poly.entity_id
_entity_poly.type
_entity_poly.pdbx_seq_one_letter_code
_entity_poly.pdbx_strand_id
1 'polypeptide(L)'
;MKFSELAIYFDKISQVSSRLEITRILADLFKKLTPEEIEKVVYLLQGRVRPAYEGIDFGMAEKTIIKAIISALNIEKSYFEGRRLRILKNNILLLKKKI
;
A
#
# COMPACT_ATOMS: atom_id res chain seq x y z
N MET A 1 15.35 -0.93 -8.84
CA MET A 1 15.02 -0.66 -7.43
C MET A 1 14.40 -1.90 -6.78
N LYS A 2 14.76 -2.18 -5.52
CA LYS A 2 14.09 -3.23 -4.73
C LYS A 2 12.74 -2.72 -4.22
N PHE A 3 11.75 -3.61 -4.08
CA PHE A 3 10.44 -3.22 -3.54
C PHE A 3 10.53 -2.63 -2.13
N SER A 4 11.46 -3.11 -1.29
CA SER A 4 11.72 -2.56 0.05
C SER A 4 12.13 -1.08 0.02
N GLU A 5 12.86 -0.64 -1.01
CA GLU A 5 13.25 0.75 -1.18
C GLU A 5 12.05 1.60 -1.63
N LEU A 6 11.24 1.08 -2.55
CA LEU A 6 10.00 1.72 -2.98
C LEU A 6 9.00 1.88 -1.83
N ALA A 7 8.89 0.88 -0.95
CA ALA A 7 8.00 0.93 0.21
C ALA A 7 8.29 2.12 1.14
N ILE A 8 9.57 2.52 1.25
CA ILE A 8 9.97 3.71 2.01
C ILE A 8 9.39 4.98 1.37
N TYR A 9 9.28 5.05 0.05
CA TYR A 9 8.64 6.17 -0.63
C TYR A 9 7.13 6.21 -0.37
N PHE A 10 6.45 5.06 -0.36
CA PHE A 10 5.04 5.01 0.02
C PHE A 10 4.81 5.51 1.45
N ASP A 11 5.66 5.11 2.40
CA ASP A 11 5.58 5.57 3.78
C ASP A 11 5.79 7.10 3.86
N LYS A 12 6.84 7.63 3.23
CA LYS A 12 7.10 9.08 3.17
C LYS A 12 5.90 9.86 2.63
N ILE A 13 5.29 9.40 1.54
CA ILE A 13 4.11 10.04 0.95
C ILE A 13 2.92 10.01 1.92
N SER A 14 2.73 8.91 2.66
CA SER A 14 1.63 8.77 3.62
C SER A 14 1.69 9.73 4.81
N GLN A 15 2.90 10.20 5.17
CA GLN A 15 3.11 11.10 6.30
C GLN A 15 2.95 12.58 5.93
N VAL A 16 2.85 12.92 4.64
CA VAL A 16 2.77 14.31 4.18
C VAL A 16 1.42 14.62 3.52
N SER A 17 0.90 15.82 3.76
CA SER A 17 -0.32 16.33 3.12
C SER A 17 -0.05 17.44 2.10
N SER A 18 1.18 17.99 2.09
CA SER A 18 1.58 19.05 1.16
C SER A 18 1.78 18.49 -0.24
N ARG A 19 1.00 19.01 -1.20
CA ARG A 19 1.14 18.64 -2.62
C ARG A 19 2.54 18.91 -3.15
N LEU A 20 3.16 20.01 -2.76
CA LEU A 20 4.51 20.37 -3.20
C LEU A 20 5.55 19.36 -2.69
N GLU A 21 5.40 18.91 -1.44
CA GLU A 21 6.31 17.93 -0.85
C GLU A 21 6.15 16.56 -1.52
N ILE A 22 4.91 16.14 -1.77
CA ILE A 22 4.62 14.92 -2.53
C ILE A 22 5.29 14.99 -3.92
N THR A 23 5.16 16.12 -4.63
CA THR A 23 5.81 16.33 -5.93
C THR A 23 7.33 16.20 -5.85
N ARG A 24 7.97 16.73 -4.80
CA ARG A 24 9.42 16.61 -4.60
C ARG A 24 9.82 15.16 -4.37
N ILE A 25 9.12 14.44 -3.48
CA ILE A 25 9.37 13.03 -3.20
C ILE A 25 9.25 12.18 -4.47
N LEU A 26 8.20 12.42 -5.27
CA LEU A 26 7.98 11.72 -6.54
C LEU A 26 9.05 12.05 -7.58
N ALA A 27 9.45 13.31 -7.71
CA ALA A 27 10.51 13.71 -8.63
C ALA A 27 11.84 13.03 -8.27
N ASP A 28 12.17 12.94 -6.98
CA ASP A 28 13.38 12.26 -6.51
C ASP A 28 13.30 10.73 -6.65
N LEU A 29 12.11 10.14 -6.59
CA LEU A 29 11.88 8.74 -6.90
C LEU A 29 12.11 8.48 -8.40
N PHE A 30 11.48 9.24 -9.28
CA PHE A 30 11.53 8.99 -10.72
C PHE A 30 12.94 9.13 -11.33
N LYS A 31 13.80 9.97 -10.75
CA LYS A 31 15.22 10.06 -11.14
C LYS A 31 16.03 8.78 -10.86
N LYS A 32 15.53 7.89 -10.00
CA LYS A 32 16.24 6.66 -9.58
C LYS A 32 15.73 5.40 -10.28
N LEU A 33 14.67 5.49 -11.07
CA LEU A 33 14.06 4.35 -11.72
C LEU A 33 14.62 4.17 -13.13
N THR A 34 14.75 2.92 -13.57
CA THR A 34 15.00 2.62 -14.97
C THR A 34 13.69 2.74 -15.79
N PRO A 35 13.76 2.82 -17.14
CA PRO A 35 12.59 2.86 -18.00
C PRO A 35 11.60 1.70 -17.79
N GLU A 36 12.09 0.51 -17.44
CA GLU A 36 11.26 -0.68 -17.21
C GLU A 36 10.63 -0.71 -15.81
N GLU A 37 11.19 0.07 -14.89
CA GLU A 37 10.72 0.18 -13.52
C GLU A 37 9.66 1.26 -13.38
N ILE A 38 9.87 2.41 -14.04
CA ILE A 38 8.94 3.54 -13.97
C ILE A 38 7.52 3.15 -14.44
N GLU A 39 7.41 2.33 -15.49
CA GLU A 39 6.12 1.80 -15.96
C GLU A 39 5.33 1.14 -14.82
N LYS A 40 5.97 0.24 -14.07
CA LYS A 40 5.33 -0.51 -12.97
C LYS A 40 5.09 0.37 -11.76
N VAL A 41 6.07 1.19 -11.40
CA VAL A 41 6.02 2.03 -10.19
C VAL A 41 4.92 3.09 -10.29
N VAL A 42 4.68 3.67 -11.46
CA VAL A 42 3.59 4.66 -11.66
C VAL A 42 2.23 4.05 -11.33
N TYR A 43 1.97 2.82 -11.79
CA TYR A 43 0.72 2.15 -11.43
C TYR A 43 0.65 1.80 -9.95
N LEU A 44 1.74 1.30 -9.36
CA LEU A 44 1.78 0.96 -7.94
C LEU A 44 1.53 2.18 -7.03
N LEU A 45 2.05 3.36 -7.39
CA LEU A 45 1.78 4.63 -6.71
C LEU A 45 0.29 5.01 -6.73
N GLN A 46 -0.44 4.58 -7.76
CA GLN A 46 -1.89 4.77 -7.89
C GLN A 46 -2.70 3.65 -7.21
N GLY A 47 -2.03 2.69 -6.57
CA GLY A 47 -2.68 1.51 -5.98
C GLY A 47 -3.14 0.49 -7.02
N ARG A 48 -2.50 0.46 -8.20
CA ARG A 48 -2.86 -0.42 -9.33
C ARG A 48 -1.65 -1.23 -9.77
N VAL A 49 -1.87 -2.35 -10.45
CA VAL A 49 -0.79 -3.14 -11.07
C VAL A 49 -0.66 -2.92 -12.57
N ARG A 50 -1.71 -2.40 -13.19
CA ARG A 50 -1.86 -2.27 -14.63
C ARG A 50 -2.71 -1.04 -15.00
N PRO A 51 -2.64 -0.59 -16.27
CA PRO A 51 -3.53 0.43 -16.78
C PRO A 51 -5.00 0.00 -16.70
N ALA A 52 -5.90 0.95 -16.44
CA ALA A 52 -7.33 0.66 -16.29
C ALA A 52 -8.00 0.17 -17.58
N TYR A 53 -7.46 0.51 -18.75
CA TYR A 53 -8.03 0.11 -20.04
C TYR A 53 -7.80 -1.36 -20.38
N GLU A 54 -6.87 -2.04 -19.70
CA GLU A 54 -6.64 -3.48 -19.90
C GLU A 54 -7.73 -4.34 -19.24
N GLY A 55 -8.54 -3.77 -18.34
CA GLY A 55 -9.60 -4.49 -17.64
C GLY A 55 -9.10 -5.60 -16.69
N ILE A 56 -7.80 -5.58 -16.36
CA ILE A 56 -7.18 -6.57 -15.48
C ILE A 56 -7.19 -6.02 -14.05
N ASP A 57 -8.04 -6.60 -13.22
CA ASP A 57 -8.01 -6.41 -11.76
C ASP A 57 -7.16 -7.47 -11.08
N PHE A 58 -6.71 -7.17 -9.86
CA PHE A 58 -5.94 -8.10 -9.03
C PHE A 58 -6.72 -9.39 -8.71
N GLY A 59 -8.06 -9.36 -8.78
CA GLY A 59 -8.93 -10.53 -8.62
C GLY A 59 -8.87 -11.20 -7.23
N MET A 60 -8.20 -10.60 -6.24
CA MET A 60 -8.00 -11.20 -4.93
C MET A 60 -9.10 -10.80 -3.95
N ALA A 61 -9.84 -11.80 -3.46
CA ALA A 61 -10.72 -11.62 -2.33
C ALA A 61 -9.92 -11.32 -1.05
N GLU A 62 -10.43 -10.42 -0.20
CA GLU A 62 -9.82 -10.04 1.08
C GLU A 62 -9.46 -11.28 1.93
N LYS A 63 -10.35 -12.28 1.96
CA LYS A 63 -10.12 -13.54 2.68
C LYS A 63 -8.89 -14.32 2.19
N THR A 64 -8.59 -14.25 0.90
CA THR A 64 -7.40 -14.89 0.30
C THR A 64 -6.14 -14.16 0.73
N ILE A 65 -6.18 -12.82 0.74
CA ILE A 65 -5.06 -11.99 1.22
C ILE A 65 -4.78 -12.25 2.70
N ILE A 66 -5.82 -12.30 3.54
CA ILE A 66 -5.69 -12.62 4.97
C ILE A 66 -5.02 -13.99 5.17
N LYS A 67 -5.46 -15.02 4.44
CA LYS A 67 -4.84 -16.35 4.51
C LYS A 67 -3.36 -16.32 4.12
N ALA A 68 -3.01 -15.59 3.06
CA ALA A 68 -1.62 -15.45 2.62
C ALA A 68 -0.75 -14.76 3.69
N ILE A 69 -1.25 -13.69 4.33
CA ILE A 69 -0.53 -13.00 5.41
C ILE A 69 -0.31 -13.92 6.61
N ILE A 70 -1.35 -14.63 7.06
CA ILE A 70 -1.25 -15.59 8.17
C ILE A 70 -0.19 -16.65 7.88
N SER A 71 -0.19 -17.19 6.66
CA SER A 71 0.79 -18.18 6.21
C SER A 71 2.20 -17.61 6.15
N ALA A 72 2.39 -16.40 5.60
CA ALA A 72 3.70 -15.78 5.44
C ALA A 72 4.36 -15.42 6.77
N LEU A 73 3.56 -15.04 7.77
CA LEU A 73 4.03 -14.72 9.11
C LEU A 73 4.12 -15.93 10.04
N ASN A 74 3.63 -17.09 9.61
CA ASN A 74 3.52 -18.32 10.41
C ASN A 74 2.87 -18.07 11.79
N ILE A 75 1.72 -17.39 11.78
CA ILE A 75 0.97 -17.05 13.00
C ILE A 75 -0.36 -17.80 13.06
N GLU A 76 -0.94 -17.88 14.24
CA GLU A 76 -2.24 -18.50 14.42
C GLU A 76 -3.38 -17.61 13.88
N LYS A 77 -4.38 -18.23 13.25
CA LYS A 77 -5.53 -17.51 12.70
C LYS A 77 -6.34 -16.77 13.77
N SER A 78 -6.54 -17.39 14.93
CA SER A 78 -7.25 -16.82 16.09
C SER A 78 -6.58 -15.52 16.56
N TYR A 79 -5.24 -15.53 16.66
CA TYR A 79 -4.43 -14.37 17.01
C TYR A 79 -4.60 -13.23 16.00
N PHE A 80 -4.49 -13.54 14.69
CA PHE A 80 -4.61 -12.54 13.63
C PHE A 80 -6.00 -11.88 13.64
N GLU A 81 -7.07 -12.67 13.72
CA GLU A 81 -8.45 -12.17 13.73
C GLU A 81 -8.74 -11.29 14.96
N GLY A 82 -8.26 -11.71 16.14
CA GLY A 82 -8.38 -10.90 17.36
C GLY A 82 -7.68 -9.55 17.25
N ARG A 83 -6.48 -9.51 16.63
CA ARG A 83 -5.72 -8.26 16.42
C ARG A 83 -6.36 -7.38 15.35
N ARG A 84 -6.85 -7.96 14.25
CA ARG A 84 -7.59 -7.26 13.19
C ARG A 84 -8.81 -6.51 13.74
N LEU A 85 -9.64 -7.18 14.53
CA LEU A 85 -10.84 -6.59 15.13
C LEU A 85 -10.51 -5.41 16.06
N ARG A 86 -9.40 -5.49 16.81
CA ARG A 86 -8.94 -4.41 17.69
C ARG A 86 -8.55 -3.16 16.90
N ILE A 87 -7.80 -3.33 15.81
CA ILE A 87 -7.36 -2.23 14.95
C ILE A 87 -8.57 -1.56 14.27
N LEU A 88 -9.51 -2.35 13.74
CA LEU A 88 -10.72 -1.82 13.10
C LEU A 88 -11.56 -0.98 14.08
N LYS A 89 -11.74 -1.45 15.31
CA LYS A 89 -12.44 -0.68 16.36
C LYS A 89 -11.74 0.64 16.66
N ASN A 90 -10.41 0.65 16.76
CA ASN A 90 -9.64 1.86 17.01
C ASN A 90 -9.72 2.86 15.84
N ASN A 91 -9.68 2.40 14.59
CA ASN A 91 -9.81 3.27 13.42
C ASN A 91 -11.20 3.88 13.28
N ILE A 92 -12.27 3.14 13.57
CA ILE A 92 -13.65 3.70 13.63
C ILE A 92 -13.74 4.78 14.72
N LEU A 93 -13.09 4.56 15.87
CA LEU A 93 -13.06 5.54 16.95
C LEU A 93 -12.26 6.80 16.57
N LEU A 94 -11.18 6.66 15.80
CA LEU A 94 -10.39 7.77 15.28
C LEU A 94 -11.13 8.56 14.19
N LEU A 95 -11.90 7.90 13.34
CA LEU A 95 -12.76 8.56 12.34
C LEU A 95 -13.90 9.35 13.00
N LYS A 96 -14.49 8.85 14.08
CA LYS A 96 -15.52 9.56 14.87
C LYS A 96 -14.99 10.76 15.66
N LYS A 97 -13.68 10.85 15.92
CA LYS A 97 -13.04 11.99 16.61
C LYS A 97 -12.55 13.09 15.66
N LYS A 98 -12.53 12.82 14.35
CA LYS A 98 -12.10 13.75 13.30
C LYS A 98 -13.26 14.44 12.57
N ILE A 99 -14.50 14.21 13.00
CA ILE A 99 -15.72 14.88 12.54
C ILE A 99 -16.23 15.75 13.68
#